data_AF-A0A1Z5L176-F1
#
_entry.id   AF-A0A1Z5L176-F1
#
_cell.length_a   1.000
_cell.length_b   1.000
_cell.length_c   1.000
_cell.angle_alpha   90.00
_cell.angle_beta   90.00
_cell.angle_gamma   90.00
#
_symmetry.space_group_name_H-M   'P 1'
#
loop_
_entity.id
_entity.type
_entity.pdbx_description
1 polymer ?
#
loop_
_entity_poly.entity_id
_entity_poly.type
_entity_poly.pdbx_seq_one_letter_code
_entity_poly.pdbx_strand_id
1 'polypeptide(L)'
;MKYGKNQWSRIASLLHRKAAKQCKARWYEWLDPSIKKTEWTREEEEKLLHLAKLMPTQWRTIAPIIGRTAAQCLEHYEYLLDQAQKKEEDGDVLDDPRKLKPGEIDPNPETKPARPDPKDMDEDELEMLSEARARLANTQGKKAKRKARERQLEEARRLAALQKRRELRLAGIQLPPRRRRHHGIDYNKEVPFEKKPAPGLYDTSEESYDPMEADFRKLRQQHLDGEMRSEKEERERRKEKQKLKQRKENDIPSSMMPGSGEPARKRSKLVLPEPQISEAELEQVVKLGRASEAARHGGAEHHGAEQRGHPIERGPEHPTARNRTEQRNPQKGTCHRNPKQPHCDTLQDTRTLCRRQHPSGSENAGKRGRSDPGWNPTSGQVEHQSGRKSRFR
;
A
#
# COMPACT_ATOMS: atom_id res chain seq x y z
N MET A 1 -8.89 -3.61 11.74
CA MET A 1 -7.56 -4.21 12.05
C MET A 1 -6.56 -3.16 12.58
N LYS A 2 -5.70 -2.52 11.75
CA LYS A 2 -4.49 -1.78 12.21
C LYS A 2 -4.64 -0.77 13.37
N TYR A 3 -5.78 -0.10 13.52
CA TYR A 3 -5.97 0.99 14.50
C TYR A 3 -6.92 0.68 15.67
N GLY A 4 -7.39 -0.57 15.81
CA GLY A 4 -8.32 -0.99 16.87
C GLY A 4 -9.73 -0.37 16.78
N LYS A 5 -10.58 -0.59 17.79
CA LYS A 5 -11.97 -0.07 17.89
C LYS A 5 -12.08 1.33 18.54
N ASN A 6 -10.97 2.03 18.77
CA ASN A 6 -10.96 3.31 19.51
C ASN A 6 -10.48 4.52 18.69
N GLN A 7 -9.72 4.33 17.60
CA GLN A 7 -9.09 5.43 16.85
C GLN A 7 -9.91 5.86 15.61
N TRP A 8 -11.22 6.09 15.78
CA TRP A 8 -12.16 6.33 14.66
C TRP A 8 -11.78 7.48 13.74
N SER A 9 -11.29 8.61 14.28
CA SER A 9 -10.82 9.74 13.46
C SER A 9 -9.63 9.40 12.57
N ARG A 10 -8.81 8.41 12.96
CA ARG A 10 -7.68 7.90 12.18
C ARG A 10 -8.10 6.86 11.14
N ILE A 11 -9.26 6.24 11.31
CA ILE A 11 -9.87 5.34 10.31
C ILE A 11 -10.59 6.19 9.25
N ALA A 12 -11.38 7.19 9.68
CA ALA A 12 -12.04 8.14 8.79
C ALA A 12 -11.07 8.93 7.91
N SER A 13 -9.87 9.26 8.40
CA SER A 13 -8.88 9.96 7.56
C SER A 13 -8.31 9.11 6.41
N LEU A 14 -8.63 7.81 6.31
CA LEU A 14 -8.37 6.96 5.13
C LEU A 14 -9.58 6.87 4.18
N LEU A 15 -10.72 7.47 4.51
CA LEU A 15 -12.00 7.36 3.80
C LEU A 15 -12.56 8.77 3.53
N HIS A 16 -12.04 9.44 2.49
CA HIS A 16 -12.34 10.85 2.13
C HIS A 16 -13.82 11.28 2.23
N ARG A 17 -14.78 10.40 1.95
CA ARG A 17 -16.23 10.69 2.00
C ARG A 17 -16.97 10.11 3.23
N LYS A 18 -16.28 9.74 4.32
CA LYS A 18 -16.89 9.18 5.55
C LYS A 18 -16.33 9.79 6.85
N ALA A 19 -17.22 10.34 7.68
CA ALA A 19 -16.87 10.93 8.97
C ALA A 19 -16.60 9.86 10.06
N ALA A 20 -15.85 10.23 11.10
CA ALA A 20 -15.51 9.33 12.22
C ALA A 20 -16.73 8.73 12.95
N LYS A 21 -17.86 9.46 13.01
CA LYS A 21 -19.13 8.96 13.54
C LYS A 21 -19.71 7.84 12.66
N GLN A 22 -19.75 8.06 11.35
CA GLN A 22 -20.24 7.09 10.35
C GLN A 22 -19.40 5.82 10.36
N CYS A 23 -18.06 5.95 10.37
CA CYS A 23 -17.15 4.82 10.49
C CYS A 23 -17.36 3.99 11.77
N LYS A 24 -17.75 4.64 12.88
CA LYS A 24 -18.09 3.98 14.14
C LYS A 24 -19.45 3.27 14.05
N ALA A 25 -20.50 3.97 13.62
CA ALA A 25 -21.85 3.40 13.46
C ALA A 25 -21.82 2.18 12.54
N ARG A 26 -21.28 2.33 11.32
CA ARG A 26 -21.10 1.23 10.36
C ARG A 26 -20.36 0.02 10.91
N TRP A 27 -19.41 0.23 11.84
CA TRP A 27 -18.76 -0.88 12.51
C TRP A 27 -19.72 -1.62 13.45
N TYR A 28 -20.34 -0.93 14.40
CA TYR A 28 -21.21 -1.54 15.42
C TYR A 28 -22.58 -1.99 14.89
N GLU A 29 -23.01 -1.53 13.72
CA GLU A 29 -24.30 -1.87 13.10
C GLU A 29 -24.18 -2.91 11.98
N TRP A 30 -23.00 -3.07 11.35
CA TRP A 30 -22.83 -4.01 10.23
C TRP A 30 -21.50 -4.78 10.16
N LEU A 31 -20.36 -4.26 10.65
CA LEU A 31 -19.05 -4.89 10.42
C LEU A 31 -18.47 -5.67 11.61
N ASP A 32 -19.02 -5.54 12.82
CA ASP A 32 -18.58 -6.33 13.97
C ASP A 32 -18.99 -7.80 13.80
N PRO A 33 -18.07 -8.78 13.82
CA PRO A 33 -18.40 -10.20 13.62
C PRO A 33 -19.28 -10.79 14.73
N SER A 34 -19.53 -10.06 15.81
CA SER A 34 -20.51 -10.42 16.84
C SER A 34 -21.98 -10.28 16.39
N ILE A 35 -22.24 -9.62 15.26
CA ILE A 35 -23.60 -9.36 14.75
C ILE A 35 -24.12 -10.57 13.98
N LYS A 36 -25.22 -11.17 14.44
CA LYS A 36 -25.93 -12.22 13.67
C LYS A 36 -26.51 -11.63 12.39
N LYS A 37 -26.26 -12.30 11.26
CA LYS A 37 -26.84 -12.00 9.94
C LYS A 37 -27.53 -13.20 9.31
N THR A 38 -27.76 -14.23 10.10
CA THR A 38 -28.63 -15.35 9.76
C THR A 38 -30.09 -14.91 9.79
N GLU A 39 -30.94 -15.70 9.15
CA GLU A 39 -32.40 -15.64 9.31
C GLU A 39 -32.80 -15.66 10.80
N TRP A 40 -33.99 -15.16 11.10
CA TRP A 40 -34.53 -15.17 12.45
C TRP A 40 -34.98 -16.58 12.84
N THR A 41 -34.75 -16.93 14.11
CA THR A 41 -35.29 -18.17 14.68
C THR A 41 -36.56 -17.84 15.45
N ARG A 42 -37.55 -18.72 15.42
CA ARG A 42 -38.82 -18.54 16.14
C ARG A 42 -38.63 -18.21 17.63
N GLU A 43 -37.61 -18.79 18.26
CA GLU A 43 -37.21 -18.45 19.63
C GLU A 43 -36.78 -16.98 19.81
N GLU A 44 -36.09 -16.38 18.85
CA GLU A 44 -35.70 -14.97 18.87
C GLU A 44 -36.90 -14.06 18.61
N GLU A 45 -37.87 -14.49 17.80
CA GLU A 45 -39.10 -13.76 17.47
C GLU A 45 -40.09 -13.73 18.65
N GLU A 46 -40.33 -14.88 19.29
CA GLU A 46 -41.18 -14.94 20.50
C GLU A 46 -40.58 -14.10 21.63
N LYS A 47 -39.24 -14.07 21.76
CA LYS A 47 -38.53 -13.17 22.70
C LYS A 47 -38.62 -11.70 22.26
N LEU A 48 -38.54 -11.39 20.97
CA LEU A 48 -38.69 -10.03 20.42
C LEU A 48 -40.06 -9.44 20.73
N LEU A 49 -41.15 -10.16 20.43
CA LEU A 49 -42.52 -9.71 20.68
C LEU A 49 -42.79 -9.55 22.19
N HIS A 50 -42.31 -10.47 23.01
CA HIS A 50 -42.44 -10.38 24.47
C HIS A 50 -41.72 -9.14 25.03
N LEU A 51 -40.47 -8.90 24.63
CA LEU A 51 -39.68 -7.75 25.10
C LEU A 51 -40.20 -6.41 24.55
N ALA A 52 -40.68 -6.37 23.30
CA ALA A 52 -41.31 -5.18 22.72
C ALA A 52 -42.62 -4.79 23.45
N LYS A 53 -43.41 -5.79 23.89
CA LYS A 53 -44.63 -5.57 24.69
C LYS A 53 -44.32 -5.12 26.13
N LEU A 54 -43.21 -5.57 26.73
CA LEU A 54 -42.77 -5.14 28.06
C LEU A 54 -42.07 -3.77 28.07
N MET A 55 -41.32 -3.44 27.01
CA MET A 55 -40.52 -2.22 26.91
C MET A 55 -40.77 -1.49 25.57
N PRO A 56 -41.94 -0.81 25.41
CA PRO A 56 -42.31 -0.15 24.16
C PRO A 56 -41.19 0.75 23.62
N THR A 57 -40.88 0.58 22.34
CA THR A 57 -39.88 1.33 21.53
C THR A 57 -38.43 1.38 22.05
N GLN A 58 -38.07 0.65 23.11
CA GLN A 58 -36.72 0.65 23.70
C GLN A 58 -35.72 -0.28 23.00
N TRP A 59 -35.60 -0.18 21.67
CA TRP A 59 -34.82 -1.10 20.82
C TRP A 59 -33.35 -1.25 21.22
N ARG A 60 -32.73 -0.19 21.79
CA ARG A 60 -31.35 -0.23 22.29
C ARG A 60 -31.19 -1.06 23.59
N THR A 61 -32.25 -1.20 24.37
CA THR A 61 -32.30 -2.04 25.58
C THR A 61 -32.63 -3.49 25.22
N ILE A 62 -33.51 -3.69 24.23
CA ILE A 62 -33.95 -5.01 23.75
C ILE A 62 -32.83 -5.74 22.97
N ALA A 63 -32.14 -5.03 22.07
CA ALA A 63 -31.16 -5.64 21.16
C ALA A 63 -30.02 -6.45 21.84
N PRO A 64 -29.38 -5.98 22.93
CA PRO A 64 -28.39 -6.78 23.67
C PRO A 64 -28.94 -8.07 24.29
N ILE A 65 -30.24 -8.13 24.61
CA ILE A 65 -30.89 -9.31 25.22
C ILE A 65 -31.13 -10.40 24.17
N ILE A 66 -31.46 -10.01 22.93
CA ILE A 66 -31.68 -10.91 21.79
C ILE A 66 -30.36 -11.30 21.10
N GLY A 67 -29.36 -10.43 21.15
CA GLY A 67 -28.07 -10.63 20.48
C GLY A 67 -28.08 -10.27 18.98
N ARG A 68 -28.90 -9.29 18.59
CA ARG A 68 -28.97 -8.68 17.24
C ARG A 68 -28.82 -7.15 17.37
N THR A 69 -28.78 -6.39 16.28
CA THR A 69 -28.69 -4.92 16.36
C THR A 69 -30.06 -4.27 16.55
N ALA A 70 -30.10 -3.08 17.14
CA ALA A 70 -31.35 -2.35 17.37
C ALA A 70 -32.12 -2.02 16.08
N ALA A 71 -31.42 -1.86 14.95
CA ALA A 71 -32.04 -1.69 13.65
C ALA A 71 -32.72 -2.99 13.16
N GLN A 72 -32.01 -4.12 13.22
CA GLN A 72 -32.57 -5.43 12.87
C GLN A 72 -33.80 -5.77 13.73
N CYS A 73 -33.76 -5.49 15.05
CA CYS A 73 -34.88 -5.74 15.94
C CYS A 73 -36.13 -4.89 15.62
N LEU A 74 -35.95 -3.64 15.17
CA LEU A 74 -37.05 -2.78 14.73
C LEU A 74 -37.61 -3.25 13.39
N GLU A 75 -36.74 -3.42 12.39
CA GLU A 75 -37.08 -3.86 11.03
C GLU A 75 -37.86 -5.19 11.04
N HIS A 76 -37.43 -6.15 11.86
CA HIS A 76 -38.13 -7.45 11.98
C HIS A 76 -39.42 -7.36 12.81
N TYR A 77 -39.51 -6.45 13.78
CA TYR A 77 -40.76 -6.23 14.52
C TYR A 77 -41.82 -5.56 13.64
N GLU A 78 -41.44 -4.56 12.84
CA GLU A 78 -42.31 -3.94 11.85
C GLU A 78 -42.77 -4.96 10.78
N TYR A 79 -41.87 -5.82 10.31
CA TYR A 79 -42.21 -6.94 9.41
C TYR A 79 -43.21 -7.93 10.03
N LEU A 80 -43.05 -8.31 11.30
CA LEU A 80 -43.97 -9.24 11.97
C LEU A 80 -45.35 -8.61 12.26
N LEU A 81 -45.44 -7.29 12.44
CA LEU A 81 -46.72 -6.58 12.50
C LEU A 81 -47.39 -6.50 11.12
N ASP A 82 -46.61 -6.17 10.08
CA ASP A 82 -47.08 -6.14 8.69
C ASP A 82 -47.64 -7.49 8.23
N GLN A 83 -46.94 -8.59 8.56
CA GLN A 83 -47.41 -9.96 8.32
C GLN A 83 -48.67 -10.33 9.10
N ALA A 84 -48.88 -9.78 10.29
CA ALA A 84 -50.09 -10.02 11.07
C ALA A 84 -51.28 -9.27 10.47
N GLN A 85 -51.12 -7.97 10.18
CA GLN A 85 -52.18 -7.14 9.61
C GLN A 85 -52.62 -7.66 8.23
N LYS A 86 -51.67 -7.98 7.34
CA LYS A 86 -51.94 -8.60 6.01
C LYS A 86 -52.57 -10.00 6.04
N LYS A 87 -52.77 -10.56 7.23
CA LYS A 87 -53.45 -11.85 7.45
C LYS A 87 -54.81 -11.69 8.16
N GLU A 88 -55.07 -10.55 8.79
CA GLU A 88 -56.39 -10.19 9.32
C GLU A 88 -57.22 -9.43 8.27
N GLU A 89 -56.57 -8.65 7.39
CA GLU A 89 -57.17 -7.98 6.24
C GLU A 89 -57.02 -8.86 4.98
N ASP A 90 -58.01 -9.72 4.74
CA ASP A 90 -58.06 -10.70 3.62
C ASP A 90 -58.27 -10.01 2.24
N GLY A 91 -57.24 -9.30 1.76
CA GLY A 91 -57.19 -8.66 0.45
C GLY A 91 -56.09 -7.60 0.31
N ASP A 92 -55.67 -7.30 -0.93
CA ASP A 92 -54.64 -6.30 -1.24
C ASP A 92 -55.12 -4.84 -1.04
N VAL A 93 -55.38 -4.45 0.22
CA VAL A 93 -55.90 -3.12 0.58
C VAL A 93 -54.80 -2.06 0.48
N LEU A 94 -54.58 -1.55 -0.74
CA LEU A 94 -54.18 -0.17 -1.06
C LEU A 94 -53.18 0.50 -0.08
N ASP A 95 -52.08 -0.17 0.23
CA ASP A 95 -50.98 0.47 0.94
C ASP A 95 -50.38 1.58 0.05
N ASP A 96 -50.64 2.85 0.38
CA ASP A 96 -50.37 3.99 -0.52
C ASP A 96 -48.92 3.94 -1.03
N PRO A 97 -48.71 3.69 -2.35
CA PRO A 97 -47.39 3.46 -2.91
C PRO A 97 -46.47 4.69 -2.82
N ARG A 98 -46.98 5.84 -2.35
CA ARG A 98 -46.23 7.08 -2.11
C ARG A 98 -45.65 7.19 -0.69
N LYS A 99 -45.95 6.26 0.23
CA LYS A 99 -45.30 6.18 1.56
C LYS A 99 -43.79 5.95 1.47
N LEU A 100 -43.34 5.29 0.39
CA LEU A 100 -41.91 5.17 0.04
C LEU A 100 -41.35 6.54 -0.34
N LYS A 101 -40.68 7.19 0.62
CA LYS A 101 -40.12 8.54 0.50
C LYS A 101 -39.21 8.75 -0.74
N PRO A 102 -39.66 9.45 -1.79
CA PRO A 102 -38.86 9.63 -3.00
C PRO A 102 -37.87 10.79 -2.82
N GLY A 103 -36.56 10.50 -2.94
CA GLY A 103 -35.52 11.55 -2.97
C GLY A 103 -35.02 12.05 -1.61
N GLU A 104 -35.58 11.62 -0.48
CA GLU A 104 -34.96 11.87 0.83
C GLU A 104 -33.65 11.10 0.99
N ILE A 105 -32.67 11.72 1.66
CA ILE A 105 -31.44 11.03 2.08
C ILE A 105 -31.80 10.13 3.27
N ASP A 106 -31.49 8.84 3.15
CA ASP A 106 -31.62 7.86 4.23
C ASP A 106 -30.96 8.36 5.53
N PRO A 107 -31.68 8.42 6.68
CA PRO A 107 -31.10 8.81 7.96
C PRO A 107 -30.02 7.84 8.48
N ASN A 108 -30.13 6.54 8.17
CA ASN A 108 -29.31 5.47 8.76
C ASN A 108 -28.69 4.54 7.69
N PRO A 109 -27.94 5.06 6.69
CA PRO A 109 -27.34 4.23 5.64
C PRO A 109 -26.29 3.23 6.16
N GLU A 110 -25.82 3.40 7.40
CA GLU A 110 -24.90 2.51 8.09
C GLU A 110 -25.46 1.12 8.44
N THR A 111 -26.78 0.89 8.33
CA THR A 111 -27.41 -0.42 8.55
C THR A 111 -27.49 -1.29 7.28
N LYS A 112 -27.59 -0.69 6.09
CA LYS A 112 -27.91 -1.39 4.83
C LYS A 112 -26.73 -2.19 4.25
N PRO A 113 -26.95 -3.24 3.43
CA PRO A 113 -25.85 -3.97 2.78
C PRO A 113 -24.95 -3.05 1.94
N ALA A 114 -23.67 -3.44 1.79
CA ALA A 114 -22.76 -2.71 0.93
C ALA A 114 -23.13 -2.92 -0.54
N ARG A 115 -22.99 -1.88 -1.37
CA ARG A 115 -23.10 -2.01 -2.82
C ARG A 115 -21.87 -2.78 -3.34
N PRO A 116 -22.00 -3.63 -4.38
CA PRO A 116 -20.84 -4.20 -5.07
C PRO A 116 -19.99 -3.10 -5.71
N ASP A 117 -18.67 -3.30 -5.72
CA ASP A 117 -17.71 -2.42 -6.38
C ASP A 117 -17.98 -2.40 -7.91
N PRO A 118 -17.95 -1.24 -8.59
CA PRO A 118 -18.10 -1.17 -10.04
C PRO A 118 -16.92 -1.83 -10.77
N LYS A 119 -17.14 -2.29 -12.01
CA LYS A 119 -16.07 -2.92 -12.81
C LYS A 119 -14.98 -1.91 -13.22
N ASP A 120 -15.38 -0.67 -13.45
CA ASP A 120 -14.50 0.47 -13.70
C ASP A 120 -14.63 1.38 -12.47
N MET A 121 -13.56 1.44 -11.68
CA MET A 121 -13.51 2.21 -10.43
C MET A 121 -13.10 3.64 -10.75
N ASP A 122 -13.68 4.64 -10.08
CA ASP A 122 -13.29 6.02 -10.31
C ASP A 122 -11.89 6.34 -9.74
N GLU A 123 -11.31 7.47 -10.18
CA GLU A 123 -9.98 7.90 -9.74
C GLU A 123 -9.94 8.16 -8.21
N ASP A 124 -11.06 8.62 -7.64
CA ASP A 124 -11.31 8.84 -6.21
C ASP A 124 -11.11 7.52 -5.41
N GLU A 125 -11.78 6.44 -5.80
CA GLU A 125 -11.71 5.11 -5.16
C GLU A 125 -10.35 4.43 -5.40
N LEU A 126 -9.76 4.58 -6.59
CA LEU A 126 -8.42 4.07 -6.90
C LEU A 126 -7.33 4.78 -6.08
N GLU A 127 -7.39 6.12 -5.95
CA GLU A 127 -6.47 6.87 -5.10
C GLU A 127 -6.67 6.48 -3.62
N MET A 128 -7.92 6.43 -3.14
CA MET A 128 -8.24 6.00 -1.76
C MET A 128 -7.65 4.62 -1.43
N LEU A 129 -7.80 3.65 -2.33
CA LEU A 129 -7.21 2.32 -2.17
C LEU A 129 -5.68 2.35 -2.20
N SER A 130 -5.07 3.19 -3.04
CA SER A 130 -3.61 3.37 -3.09
C SER A 130 -3.07 3.99 -1.79
N GLU A 131 -3.73 5.02 -1.26
CA GLU A 131 -3.33 5.71 -0.04
C GLU A 131 -3.55 4.80 1.18
N ALA A 132 -4.67 4.08 1.23
CA ALA A 132 -4.94 3.10 2.27
C ALA A 132 -3.83 2.02 2.31
N ARG A 133 -3.43 1.46 1.15
CA ARG A 133 -2.31 0.52 1.06
C ARG A 133 -1.00 1.13 1.57
N ALA A 134 -0.66 2.35 1.15
CA ALA A 134 0.55 3.06 1.58
C ALA A 134 0.56 3.37 3.10
N ARG A 135 -0.56 3.86 3.65
CA ARG A 135 -0.74 4.15 5.09
C ARG A 135 -0.78 2.89 5.94
N LEU A 136 -1.28 1.77 5.42
CA LEU A 136 -1.25 0.46 6.08
C LEU A 136 0.17 -0.14 6.09
N ALA A 137 0.92 -0.06 5.00
CA ALA A 137 2.32 -0.48 4.96
C ALA A 137 3.25 0.37 5.84
N ASN A 138 2.98 1.68 5.95
CA ASN A 138 3.83 2.60 6.70
C ASN A 138 3.74 2.40 8.22
N THR A 139 4.85 1.99 8.85
CA THR A 139 5.00 1.89 10.32
C THR A 139 5.97 2.91 10.91
N GLN A 140 6.83 3.53 10.09
CA GLN A 140 7.95 4.36 10.57
C GLN A 140 7.59 5.84 10.72
N GLY A 141 7.88 6.40 11.91
CA GLY A 141 7.73 7.84 12.19
C GLY A 141 8.80 8.72 11.54
N LYS A 142 8.58 10.06 11.56
CA LYS A 142 9.44 11.07 10.91
C LYS A 142 10.94 10.94 11.28
N LYS A 143 11.26 10.67 12.54
CA LYS A 143 12.66 10.52 13.03
C LYS A 143 13.36 9.28 12.44
N ALA A 144 12.66 8.14 12.36
CA ALA A 144 13.20 6.92 11.77
C ALA A 144 13.47 7.09 10.26
N LYS A 145 12.50 7.64 9.51
CA LYS A 145 12.69 7.92 8.07
C LYS A 145 13.79 8.94 7.79
N ARG A 146 14.00 9.94 8.68
CA ARG A 146 15.14 10.86 8.61
C ARG A 146 16.46 10.11 8.79
N LYS A 147 16.61 9.35 9.89
CA LYS A 147 17.85 8.61 10.19
C LYS A 147 18.19 7.56 9.12
N ALA A 148 17.20 6.93 8.50
CA ALA A 148 17.42 6.00 7.38
C ALA A 148 18.05 6.69 6.16
N ARG A 149 17.50 7.84 5.72
CA ARG A 149 18.07 8.62 4.61
C ARG A 149 19.43 9.22 4.96
N GLU A 150 19.60 9.67 6.20
CA GLU A 150 20.86 10.21 6.71
C GLU A 150 21.97 9.15 6.66
N ARG A 151 21.68 7.91 7.09
CA ARG A 151 22.58 6.76 6.94
C ARG A 151 22.94 6.48 5.47
N GLN A 152 21.94 6.43 4.57
CA GLN A 152 22.19 6.23 3.14
C GLN A 152 23.09 7.32 2.53
N LEU A 153 22.87 8.59 2.93
CA LEU A 153 23.71 9.71 2.50
C LEU A 153 25.12 9.66 3.11
N GLU A 154 25.28 9.16 4.33
CA GLU A 154 26.59 8.92 4.96
C GLU A 154 27.35 7.78 4.27
N GLU A 155 26.68 6.66 3.97
CA GLU A 155 27.23 5.53 3.22
C GLU A 155 27.66 5.98 1.80
N ALA A 156 26.84 6.76 1.09
CA ALA A 156 27.18 7.34 -0.21
C ALA A 156 28.38 8.32 -0.11
N ARG A 157 28.42 9.19 0.91
CA ARG A 157 29.56 10.10 1.17
C ARG A 157 30.84 9.33 1.49
N ARG A 158 30.75 8.24 2.27
CA ARG A 158 31.87 7.34 2.59
C ARG A 158 32.42 6.68 1.33
N LEU A 159 31.56 6.16 0.45
CA LEU A 159 31.96 5.56 -0.82
C LEU A 159 32.63 6.59 -1.74
N ALA A 160 32.04 7.77 -1.93
CA ALA A 160 32.64 8.83 -2.76
C ALA A 160 33.99 9.33 -2.21
N ALA A 161 34.15 9.42 -0.88
CA ALA A 161 35.42 9.77 -0.25
C ALA A 161 36.47 8.66 -0.38
N LEU A 162 36.07 7.38 -0.30
CA LEU A 162 36.95 6.23 -0.52
C LEU A 162 37.41 6.14 -1.98
N GLN A 163 36.51 6.41 -2.94
CA GLN A 163 36.85 6.49 -4.36
C GLN A 163 37.92 7.56 -4.60
N LYS A 164 37.67 8.81 -4.20
CA LYS A 164 38.65 9.91 -4.34
C LYS A 164 39.99 9.61 -3.66
N ARG A 165 39.97 8.96 -2.49
CA ARG A 165 41.20 8.53 -1.80
C ARG A 165 41.94 7.40 -2.54
N ARG A 166 41.22 6.49 -3.21
CA ARG A 166 41.82 5.46 -4.07
C ARG A 166 42.45 6.09 -5.31
N GLU A 167 41.73 6.98 -5.99
CA GLU A 167 42.21 7.69 -7.19
C GLU A 167 43.50 8.48 -6.90
N LEU A 168 43.50 9.30 -5.83
CA LEU A 168 44.70 10.04 -5.40
C LEU A 168 45.87 9.12 -5.01
N ARG A 169 45.60 8.01 -4.34
CA ARG A 169 46.63 7.02 -3.98
C ARG A 169 47.20 6.30 -5.20
N LEU A 170 46.38 5.99 -6.22
CA LEU A 170 46.85 5.42 -7.49
C LEU A 170 47.71 6.43 -8.27
N ALA A 171 47.43 7.72 -8.15
CA ALA A 171 48.28 8.81 -8.64
C ALA A 171 49.49 9.12 -7.74
N GLY A 172 49.78 8.31 -6.71
CA GLY A 172 50.89 8.49 -5.77
C GLY A 172 50.73 9.62 -4.74
N ILE A 173 49.64 10.40 -4.79
CA ILE A 173 49.44 11.59 -3.96
C ILE A 173 49.04 11.19 -2.52
N GLN A 174 49.97 11.37 -1.59
CA GLN A 174 49.76 11.10 -0.16
C GLN A 174 49.14 12.30 0.56
N LEU A 175 47.82 12.27 0.78
CA LEU A 175 47.15 13.24 1.65
C LEU A 175 47.37 12.93 3.14
N PRO A 176 47.67 13.94 3.98
CA PRO A 176 47.82 13.75 5.42
C PRO A 176 46.49 13.33 6.10
N PRO A 177 46.55 12.57 7.20
CA PRO A 177 45.35 12.09 7.88
C PRO A 177 44.56 13.26 8.48
N ARG A 178 43.28 13.39 8.09
CA ARG A 178 42.38 14.45 8.56
C ARG A 178 42.04 14.26 10.05
N ARG A 179 42.84 14.86 10.94
CA ARG A 179 42.65 14.87 12.40
C ARG A 179 41.22 15.32 12.73
N ARG A 180 40.41 14.42 13.26
CA ARG A 180 39.15 14.76 13.96
C ARG A 180 39.51 15.12 15.41
N ARG A 181 38.87 16.14 15.99
CA ARG A 181 38.89 16.32 17.45
C ARG A 181 38.04 15.19 18.03
N HIS A 182 38.69 14.18 18.61
CA HIS A 182 38.00 13.01 19.15
C HIS A 182 37.60 13.24 20.61
N HIS A 183 36.43 12.73 20.99
CA HIS A 183 35.92 12.76 22.36
C HIS A 183 35.54 11.33 22.72
N GLY A 184 36.46 10.61 23.36
CA GLY A 184 36.40 9.16 23.60
C GLY A 184 37.64 8.41 23.11
N ILE A 185 37.60 7.08 23.21
CA ILE A 185 38.67 6.12 22.89
C ILE A 185 38.83 5.91 21.37
N ASP A 186 40.06 5.71 20.89
CA ASP A 186 40.35 5.42 19.48
C ASP A 186 40.45 3.89 19.24
N TYR A 187 39.29 3.30 18.93
CA TYR A 187 39.07 1.86 18.66
C TYR A 187 40.03 1.22 17.64
N ASN A 188 40.81 2.00 16.88
CA ASN A 188 41.78 1.51 15.91
C ASN A 188 43.23 1.47 16.43
N LYS A 189 43.49 1.90 17.67
CA LYS A 189 44.85 1.92 18.28
C LYS A 189 45.02 1.02 19.49
N GLU A 190 43.97 0.87 20.29
CA GLU A 190 44.00 0.19 21.59
C GLU A 190 42.73 -0.63 21.78
N VAL A 191 42.81 -1.69 22.59
CA VAL A 191 41.63 -2.50 22.95
C VAL A 191 40.76 -1.69 23.93
N PRO A 192 39.54 -1.27 23.57
CA PRO A 192 38.72 -0.42 24.43
C PRO A 192 38.30 -1.18 25.69
N PHE A 193 38.64 -0.65 26.86
CA PHE A 193 38.33 -1.25 28.16
C PHE A 193 38.84 -2.71 28.27
N GLU A 194 40.08 -2.95 27.86
CA GLU A 194 40.74 -4.26 27.97
C GLU A 194 40.58 -4.86 29.37
N LYS A 195 39.82 -5.96 29.47
CA LYS A 195 39.76 -6.80 30.66
C LYS A 195 40.51 -8.09 30.35
N LYS A 196 41.73 -8.21 30.88
CA LYS A 196 42.53 -9.43 30.77
C LYS A 196 41.75 -10.64 31.31
N PRO A 197 41.90 -11.83 30.70
CA PRO A 197 41.30 -13.05 31.23
C PRO A 197 41.78 -13.29 32.67
N ALA A 198 40.95 -13.91 33.49
CA ALA A 198 41.38 -14.33 34.82
C ALA A 198 42.46 -15.43 34.66
N PRO A 199 43.56 -15.39 35.42
CA PRO A 199 44.59 -16.44 35.34
C PRO A 199 43.98 -17.79 35.69
N GLY A 200 44.23 -18.78 34.83
CA GLY A 200 43.71 -20.14 34.95
C GLY A 200 44.56 -21.03 35.86
N LEU A 201 44.19 -22.31 35.91
CA LEU A 201 44.98 -23.37 36.57
C LEU A 201 46.04 -23.99 35.63
N TYR A 202 46.01 -23.62 34.35
CA TYR A 202 46.93 -24.06 33.31
C TYR A 202 47.76 -22.87 32.81
N ASP A 203 49.00 -23.14 32.41
CA ASP A 203 49.85 -22.15 31.75
C ASP A 203 49.37 -21.92 30.31
N THR A 204 49.18 -20.66 29.92
CA THR A 204 48.76 -20.24 28.57
C THR A 204 49.80 -19.32 27.92
N SER A 205 51.06 -19.34 28.40
CA SER A 205 52.14 -18.51 27.86
C SER A 205 52.70 -19.01 26.52
N GLU A 206 52.55 -20.31 26.24
CA GLU A 206 52.95 -20.95 24.98
C GLU A 206 51.85 -20.91 23.90
N GLU A 207 50.62 -20.48 24.24
CA GLU A 207 49.47 -20.48 23.31
C GLU A 207 49.49 -19.27 22.35
N SER A 208 50.09 -19.44 21.17
CA SER A 208 50.06 -18.42 20.11
C SER A 208 48.82 -18.49 19.21
N TYR A 209 48.12 -17.37 19.02
CA TYR A 209 47.05 -17.24 18.02
C TYR A 209 47.62 -16.84 16.64
N ASP A 210 47.42 -17.70 15.63
CA ASP A 210 47.74 -17.39 14.23
C ASP A 210 46.78 -16.32 13.65
N PRO A 211 47.27 -15.13 13.28
CA PRO A 211 46.42 -14.08 12.71
C PRO A 211 45.94 -14.47 11.31
N MET A 212 44.62 -14.44 11.08
CA MET A 212 44.01 -14.83 9.81
C MET A 212 44.56 -14.03 8.62
N GLU A 213 45.30 -14.69 7.73
CA GLU A 213 45.87 -14.05 6.54
C GLU A 213 44.77 -13.52 5.61
N ALA A 214 44.81 -12.21 5.35
CA ALA A 214 43.77 -11.51 4.61
C ALA A 214 44.11 -11.42 3.12
N ASP A 215 43.46 -12.26 2.31
CA ASP A 215 43.63 -12.33 0.86
C ASP A 215 43.03 -11.10 0.13
N PHE A 216 43.72 -9.94 0.25
CA PHE A 216 43.24 -8.61 -0.14
C PHE A 216 42.84 -8.47 -1.62
N ARG A 217 43.26 -9.39 -2.49
CA ARG A 217 42.86 -9.43 -3.90
C ARG A 217 41.42 -9.94 -4.09
N LYS A 218 40.91 -10.74 -3.15
CA LYS A 218 39.60 -11.42 -3.18
C LYS A 218 38.65 -10.95 -2.08
N LEU A 219 39.18 -10.36 -1.01
CA LEU A 219 38.43 -9.89 0.15
C LEU A 219 37.42 -8.77 -0.20
N ARG A 220 36.20 -8.87 0.34
CA ARG A 220 35.12 -7.90 0.17
C ARG A 220 34.45 -7.61 1.51
N GLN A 221 33.82 -6.44 1.65
CA GLN A 221 33.01 -6.06 2.82
C GLN A 221 32.03 -7.18 3.22
N GLN A 222 31.27 -7.72 2.25
CA GLN A 222 30.35 -8.85 2.44
C GLN A 222 31.00 -10.17 2.89
N HIS A 223 32.31 -10.38 2.66
CA HIS A 223 33.01 -11.57 3.17
C HIS A 223 33.39 -11.43 4.65
N LEU A 224 33.57 -10.20 5.14
CA LEU A 224 33.83 -9.88 6.54
C LEU A 224 32.53 -9.85 7.35
N ASP A 225 31.46 -9.28 6.77
CA ASP A 225 30.15 -9.13 7.44
C ASP A 225 29.27 -10.41 7.35
N GLY A 226 29.55 -11.31 6.40
CA GLY A 226 28.82 -12.58 6.17
C GLY A 226 27.56 -12.45 5.28
N GLU A 227 26.89 -13.59 5.01
CA GLU A 227 25.56 -13.57 4.36
C GLU A 227 24.52 -12.94 5.30
N MET A 228 23.74 -11.96 4.82
CA MET A 228 22.68 -11.40 5.66
C MET A 228 21.54 -12.40 5.82
N ARG A 229 21.02 -12.53 7.06
CA ARG A 229 19.91 -13.47 7.38
C ARG A 229 18.72 -13.34 6.42
N SER A 230 18.37 -12.11 6.03
CA SER A 230 17.29 -11.82 5.08
C SER A 230 17.57 -12.33 3.65
N GLU A 231 18.82 -12.27 3.19
CA GLU A 231 19.20 -12.76 1.84
C GLU A 231 19.14 -14.29 1.78
N LYS A 232 19.59 -14.96 2.85
CA LYS A 232 19.47 -16.42 3.00
C LYS A 232 18.01 -16.85 3.06
N GLU A 233 17.20 -16.19 3.90
CA GLU A 233 15.76 -16.48 4.05
C GLU A 233 15.00 -16.23 2.73
N GLU A 234 15.27 -15.13 2.01
CA GLU A 234 14.65 -14.85 0.71
C GLU A 234 15.04 -15.90 -0.34
N ARG A 235 16.31 -16.33 -0.36
CA ARG A 235 16.80 -17.40 -1.25
C ARG A 235 16.10 -18.72 -0.98
N GLU A 236 15.83 -19.05 0.28
CA GLU A 236 15.11 -20.26 0.70
C GLU A 236 13.61 -20.16 0.38
N ARG A 237 12.94 -19.08 0.79
CA ARG A 237 11.55 -18.75 0.45
C ARG A 237 11.28 -18.74 -1.06
N ARG A 238 12.25 -18.30 -1.88
CA ARG A 238 12.17 -18.34 -3.35
C ARG A 238 12.21 -19.77 -3.88
N LYS A 239 13.10 -20.63 -3.36
CA LYS A 239 13.15 -22.07 -3.71
C LYS A 239 11.84 -22.77 -3.34
N GLU A 240 11.31 -22.52 -2.14
CA GLU A 240 10.02 -23.07 -1.71
C GLU A 240 8.87 -22.61 -2.60
N LYS A 241 8.77 -21.32 -2.91
CA LYS A 241 7.75 -20.78 -3.82
C LYS A 241 7.84 -21.38 -5.23
N GLN A 242 9.05 -21.63 -5.73
CA GLN A 242 9.26 -22.33 -7.01
C GLN A 242 8.84 -23.80 -6.93
N LYS A 243 9.25 -24.53 -5.89
CA LYS A 243 8.85 -25.94 -5.65
C LYS A 243 7.33 -26.08 -5.48
N LEU A 244 6.68 -25.13 -4.79
CA LEU A 244 5.23 -25.10 -4.63
C LEU A 244 4.50 -24.74 -5.93
N LYS A 245 5.05 -23.83 -6.77
CA LYS A 245 4.49 -23.57 -8.11
C LYS A 245 4.59 -24.82 -8.98
N GLN A 246 5.78 -25.42 -9.09
CA GLN A 246 6.02 -26.64 -9.86
C GLN A 246 5.12 -27.77 -9.38
N ARG A 247 5.01 -27.97 -8.06
CA ARG A 247 4.09 -28.93 -7.47
C ARG A 247 2.65 -28.63 -7.90
N LYS A 248 2.14 -27.40 -7.74
CA LYS A 248 0.77 -27.05 -8.16
C LYS A 248 0.56 -27.17 -9.66
N GLU A 249 1.57 -26.93 -10.49
CA GLU A 249 1.50 -27.03 -11.95
C GLU A 249 1.46 -28.51 -12.42
N ASN A 250 2.02 -29.42 -11.64
CA ASN A 250 1.98 -30.87 -11.86
C ASN A 250 0.78 -31.57 -11.15
N ASP A 251 0.36 -31.08 -9.97
CA ASP A 251 -0.79 -31.54 -9.17
C ASP A 251 -2.13 -30.93 -9.64
N ILE A 252 -2.18 -30.22 -10.77
CA ILE A 252 -3.44 -29.92 -11.49
C ILE A 252 -3.66 -31.06 -12.48
N PRO A 253 -4.54 -32.04 -12.19
CA PRO A 253 -4.71 -33.19 -13.06
C PRO A 253 -5.62 -32.82 -14.23
N SER A 254 -5.43 -33.46 -15.37
CA SER A 254 -6.27 -33.26 -16.57
C SER A 254 -7.66 -33.92 -16.46
N SER A 255 -8.22 -34.07 -15.26
CA SER A 255 -9.36 -34.95 -14.95
C SER A 255 -10.48 -34.30 -14.11
N MET A 256 -10.56 -32.97 -14.04
CA MET A 256 -11.61 -32.22 -13.31
C MET A 256 -12.38 -31.22 -14.19
N MET A 257 -12.55 -31.52 -15.47
CA MET A 257 -13.45 -30.80 -16.39
C MET A 257 -14.44 -31.80 -17.02
N PRO A 258 -15.61 -32.04 -16.39
CA PRO A 258 -16.68 -32.80 -17.03
C PRO A 258 -17.36 -31.94 -18.12
N GLY A 259 -17.56 -32.49 -19.31
CA GLY A 259 -18.46 -31.89 -20.30
C GLY A 259 -17.87 -30.92 -21.34
N SER A 260 -16.73 -31.25 -21.96
CA SER A 260 -16.54 -30.94 -23.39
C SER A 260 -15.47 -31.83 -24.02
N GLY A 261 -15.83 -32.51 -25.11
CA GLY A 261 -14.96 -33.46 -25.79
C GLY A 261 -14.09 -32.80 -26.85
N GLU A 262 -12.95 -32.23 -26.46
CA GLU A 262 -11.73 -32.25 -27.28
C GLU A 262 -10.49 -31.90 -26.44
N PRO A 263 -9.36 -32.63 -26.56
CA PRO A 263 -8.18 -32.39 -25.74
C PRO A 263 -7.41 -31.17 -26.25
N ALA A 264 -7.78 -29.99 -25.78
CA ALA A 264 -7.08 -28.71 -26.00
C ALA A 264 -5.69 -28.68 -25.31
N ARG A 265 -4.78 -29.56 -25.74
CA ARG A 265 -3.35 -29.45 -25.50
C ARG A 265 -2.93 -28.04 -25.89
N LYS A 266 -2.44 -27.25 -24.94
CA LYS A 266 -1.92 -25.90 -25.19
C LYS A 266 -0.82 -26.02 -26.24
N ARG A 267 -1.15 -25.66 -27.49
CA ARG A 267 -0.26 -25.83 -28.65
C ARG A 267 1.06 -25.15 -28.31
N SER A 268 2.18 -25.86 -28.45
CA SER A 268 3.50 -25.24 -28.39
C SER A 268 3.50 -24.05 -29.34
N LYS A 269 3.99 -22.90 -28.87
CA LYS A 269 3.93 -21.64 -29.64
C LYS A 269 4.55 -21.92 -31.02
N LEU A 270 3.76 -21.78 -32.08
CA LEU A 270 4.14 -22.24 -33.42
C LEU A 270 5.30 -21.39 -33.94
N VAL A 271 6.52 -21.90 -33.74
CA VAL A 271 7.71 -21.38 -34.39
C VAL A 271 7.71 -21.94 -35.80
N LEU A 272 7.06 -21.21 -36.71
CA LEU A 272 7.32 -21.38 -38.14
C LEU A 272 8.80 -21.06 -38.40
N PRO A 273 9.47 -21.77 -39.31
CA PRO A 273 10.78 -21.34 -39.79
C PRO A 273 10.66 -19.93 -40.41
N GLU A 274 11.74 -19.16 -40.34
CA GLU A 274 11.80 -17.85 -40.99
C GLU A 274 11.57 -18.01 -42.51
N PRO A 275 10.83 -17.09 -43.15
CA PRO A 275 10.49 -17.24 -44.56
C PRO A 275 11.77 -17.24 -45.41
N GLN A 276 11.95 -18.30 -46.20
CA GLN A 276 13.13 -18.48 -47.07
C GLN A 276 13.13 -17.56 -48.31
N ILE A 277 12.12 -16.69 -48.44
CA ILE A 277 11.91 -15.74 -49.53
C ILE A 277 12.16 -14.35 -48.95
N SER A 278 13.06 -13.57 -49.54
CA SER A 278 13.33 -12.21 -49.10
C SER A 278 12.15 -11.27 -49.40
N GLU A 279 12.04 -10.19 -48.63
CA GLU A 279 10.95 -9.21 -48.78
C GLU A 279 10.88 -8.60 -50.20
N ALA A 280 12.05 -8.43 -50.86
CA ALA A 280 12.15 -7.97 -52.24
C ALA A 280 11.66 -9.00 -53.28
N GLU A 281 11.90 -10.30 -53.07
CA GLU A 281 11.34 -11.37 -53.91
C GLU A 281 9.83 -11.47 -53.74
N LEU A 282 9.32 -11.27 -52.51
CA LEU A 282 7.89 -11.22 -52.23
C LEU A 282 7.21 -10.03 -52.94
N GLU A 283 7.83 -8.83 -52.94
CA GLU A 283 7.34 -7.70 -53.74
C GLU A 283 7.34 -8.01 -55.25
N GLN A 284 8.36 -8.70 -55.77
CA GLN A 284 8.39 -9.12 -57.18
C GLN A 284 7.28 -10.11 -57.51
N VAL A 285 7.01 -11.10 -56.65
CA VAL A 285 5.89 -12.05 -56.82
C VAL A 285 4.54 -11.34 -56.76
N VAL A 286 4.34 -10.39 -55.85
CA VAL A 286 3.10 -9.57 -55.79
C VAL A 286 2.95 -8.69 -57.04
N LYS A 287 4.05 -8.11 -57.55
CA LYS A 287 4.06 -7.29 -58.76
C LYS A 287 3.76 -8.12 -60.02
N LEU A 288 4.33 -9.32 -60.12
CA LEU A 288 4.06 -10.28 -61.20
C LEU A 288 2.61 -10.81 -61.13
N GLY A 289 2.11 -11.10 -59.93
CA GLY A 289 0.72 -11.46 -59.68
C GLY A 289 -0.23 -10.39 -60.20
N ARG A 290 -0.05 -9.13 -59.77
CA ARG A 290 -0.85 -7.99 -60.27
C ARG A 290 -0.73 -7.77 -61.78
N ALA A 291 0.43 -8.02 -62.39
CA ALA A 291 0.57 -7.97 -63.85
C ALA A 291 -0.24 -9.07 -64.54
N SER A 292 -0.25 -10.29 -63.99
CA SER A 292 -1.07 -11.41 -64.52
C SER A 292 -2.58 -11.22 -64.30
N GLU A 293 -2.96 -10.54 -63.22
CA GLU A 293 -4.35 -10.18 -62.89
C GLU A 293 -4.85 -9.06 -63.81
N ALA A 294 -4.05 -8.02 -64.03
CA ALA A 294 -4.34 -6.98 -65.03
C ALA A 294 -4.44 -7.55 -66.46
N ALA A 295 -3.57 -8.51 -66.82
CA ALA A 295 -3.65 -9.21 -68.11
C ALA A 295 -4.92 -10.07 -68.26
N ARG A 296 -5.47 -10.62 -67.15
CA ARG A 296 -6.76 -11.30 -67.15
C ARG A 296 -7.93 -10.33 -67.30
N HIS A 297 -7.92 -9.21 -66.57
CA HIS A 297 -8.99 -8.21 -66.67
C HIS A 297 -8.99 -7.46 -68.01
N GLY A 298 -7.83 -7.26 -68.65
CA GLY A 298 -7.74 -6.68 -69.99
C GLY A 298 -8.20 -7.61 -71.14
N GLY A 299 -8.57 -8.86 -70.85
CA GLY A 299 -8.98 -9.85 -71.85
C GLY A 299 -10.48 -10.18 -71.88
N ALA A 300 -11.33 -9.43 -71.16
CA ALA A 300 -12.70 -9.85 -70.85
C ALA A 300 -13.77 -8.73 -70.93
N GLU A 301 -13.91 -8.08 -72.09
CA GLU A 301 -15.11 -7.30 -72.41
C GLU A 301 -15.69 -7.66 -73.80
N HIS A 302 -16.79 -8.40 -73.83
CA HIS A 302 -17.88 -8.14 -74.80
C HIS A 302 -19.21 -8.79 -74.37
N HIS A 303 -20.32 -8.08 -74.61
CA HIS A 303 -21.74 -8.43 -74.34
C HIS A 303 -22.15 -8.59 -72.85
N GLY A 304 -23.19 -7.90 -72.33
CA GLY A 304 -23.97 -6.78 -72.88
C GLY A 304 -25.31 -6.53 -72.16
N ALA A 305 -25.67 -5.25 -71.99
CA ALA A 305 -26.96 -4.72 -71.46
C ALA A 305 -27.32 -5.03 -69.98
N GLU A 306 -28.14 -4.25 -69.25
CA GLU A 306 -28.82 -2.96 -69.54
C GLU A 306 -28.80 -2.00 -68.31
N GLN A 307 -29.17 -0.73 -68.49
CA GLN A 307 -29.11 0.35 -67.50
C GLN A 307 -30.46 0.70 -66.84
N ARG A 308 -30.44 1.07 -65.55
CA ARG A 308 -30.99 2.34 -65.00
C ARG A 308 -30.82 2.45 -63.47
N GLY A 309 -30.65 3.69 -62.96
CA GLY A 309 -30.77 4.01 -61.52
C GLY A 309 -29.58 4.77 -60.88
N HIS A 310 -29.68 6.10 -60.82
CA HIS A 310 -28.78 7.05 -60.13
C HIS A 310 -29.54 8.36 -59.89
N PRO A 311 -29.01 9.38 -59.16
CA PRO A 311 -27.84 9.40 -58.26
C PRO A 311 -28.32 9.21 -56.79
N ILE A 312 -27.88 9.83 -55.66
CA ILE A 312 -26.96 10.92 -55.25
C ILE A 312 -26.42 10.57 -53.81
N GLU A 313 -25.75 11.36 -52.96
CA GLU A 313 -25.45 12.81 -52.80
C GLU A 313 -24.05 12.98 -52.09
N ARG A 314 -23.76 14.17 -51.53
CA ARG A 314 -22.55 14.57 -50.77
C ARG A 314 -22.76 14.35 -49.26
N GLY A 315 -21.78 14.26 -48.35
CA GLY A 315 -20.34 14.64 -48.28
C GLY A 315 -20.08 15.41 -46.95
N PRO A 316 -18.85 15.83 -46.57
CA PRO A 316 -17.53 15.48 -47.12
C PRO A 316 -16.34 15.39 -46.09
N GLU A 317 -15.11 15.15 -46.60
CA GLU A 317 -13.74 15.47 -46.07
C GLU A 317 -13.05 14.72 -44.88
N HIS A 318 -12.10 13.82 -45.24
CA HIS A 318 -10.62 13.85 -45.02
C HIS A 318 -9.96 14.66 -43.86
N PRO A 319 -8.72 14.31 -43.37
CA PRO A 319 -7.60 13.75 -44.15
C PRO A 319 -6.65 12.69 -43.47
N THR A 320 -5.59 12.39 -44.23
CA THR A 320 -4.38 11.54 -44.05
C THR A 320 -3.44 11.89 -42.86
N ALA A 321 -2.41 11.10 -42.48
CA ALA A 321 -2.09 9.65 -42.59
C ALA A 321 -0.70 9.33 -41.95
N ARG A 322 -0.39 8.02 -41.87
CA ARG A 322 0.95 7.37 -41.76
C ARG A 322 1.72 7.36 -40.42
N ASN A 323 2.06 6.14 -40.00
CA ASN A 323 3.03 5.79 -38.97
C ASN A 323 4.48 6.00 -39.44
N ARG A 324 5.42 6.13 -38.49
CA ARG A 324 6.67 5.36 -38.54
C ARG A 324 7.28 5.17 -37.16
N THR A 325 7.72 3.95 -36.85
CA THR A 325 8.41 3.58 -35.61
C THR A 325 9.55 2.63 -35.98
N GLU A 326 10.79 2.94 -35.59
CA GLU A 326 11.91 2.01 -35.79
C GLU A 326 13.03 2.26 -34.78
N GLN A 327 13.83 1.23 -34.50
CA GLN A 327 14.87 1.24 -33.46
C GLN A 327 16.26 1.19 -34.09
N ARG A 328 17.28 1.80 -33.45
CA ARG A 328 18.68 1.44 -33.76
C ARG A 328 19.65 1.49 -32.56
N ASN A 329 20.18 0.31 -32.29
CA ASN A 329 21.48 -0.07 -31.72
C ASN A 329 22.44 1.03 -31.18
N PRO A 330 22.95 0.94 -29.93
CA PRO A 330 24.00 1.81 -29.40
C PRO A 330 25.42 1.21 -29.53
N GLN A 331 26.35 1.98 -30.11
CA GLN A 331 27.79 1.79 -29.90
C GLN A 331 28.51 3.12 -29.59
N LYS A 332 29.78 3.02 -29.19
CA LYS A 332 30.52 4.05 -28.43
C LYS A 332 31.01 5.21 -29.31
N GLY A 333 30.89 6.43 -28.80
CA GLY A 333 31.55 7.63 -29.34
C GLY A 333 31.74 8.68 -28.25
N THR A 334 32.95 9.20 -28.09
CA THR A 334 33.32 10.17 -27.04
C THR A 334 33.22 11.61 -27.54
N CYS A 335 32.66 12.54 -26.74
CA CYS A 335 33.15 13.92 -26.75
C CYS A 335 32.78 14.77 -25.51
N HIS A 336 33.80 15.37 -24.93
CA HIS A 336 33.90 16.59 -24.12
C HIS A 336 32.63 17.40 -23.77
N ARG A 337 32.41 17.62 -22.46
CA ARG A 337 32.05 18.93 -21.88
C ARG A 337 32.53 19.05 -20.43
N ASN A 338 33.18 20.16 -20.10
CA ASN A 338 33.62 20.52 -18.74
C ASN A 338 32.76 21.69 -18.22
N PRO A 339 32.62 21.91 -16.89
CA PRO A 339 31.57 22.78 -16.34
C PRO A 339 31.99 24.24 -16.13
N LYS A 340 31.00 25.12 -15.94
CA LYS A 340 31.16 26.38 -15.19
C LYS A 340 30.00 26.62 -14.23
N GLN A 341 30.35 26.97 -13.00
CA GLN A 341 29.59 27.68 -11.97
C GLN A 341 30.50 28.82 -11.48
N PRO A 342 30.06 29.69 -10.56
CA PRO A 342 28.82 30.50 -10.56
C PRO A 342 29.20 32.00 -10.55
N HIS A 343 28.26 32.90 -10.24
CA HIS A 343 28.61 34.23 -9.74
C HIS A 343 27.67 34.72 -8.64
N CYS A 344 28.27 35.14 -7.52
CA CYS A 344 27.76 36.14 -6.58
C CYS A 344 28.42 37.50 -6.97
N ASP A 345 28.07 38.68 -6.46
CA ASP A 345 27.17 39.12 -5.38
C ASP A 345 26.51 40.46 -5.81
N THR A 346 25.52 40.96 -5.04
CA THR A 346 25.53 42.28 -4.36
C THR A 346 24.14 42.94 -4.18
N LEU A 347 23.90 43.42 -2.95
CA LEU A 347 22.95 44.49 -2.55
C LEU A 347 21.43 44.18 -2.73
N GLN A 348 20.50 44.75 -1.96
CA GLN A 348 20.58 45.80 -0.92
C GLN A 348 19.49 45.60 0.17
N ASP A 349 19.66 46.23 1.34
CA ASP A 349 18.68 46.23 2.44
C ASP A 349 17.37 46.96 2.10
N THR A 350 16.24 46.46 2.63
CA THR A 350 15.12 47.31 3.08
C THR A 350 14.32 46.63 4.20
N ARG A 351 14.16 47.32 5.33
CA ARG A 351 13.20 46.98 6.41
C ARG A 351 11.92 47.80 6.23
N THR A 352 10.76 47.16 6.12
CA THR A 352 9.46 47.86 6.23
C THR A 352 8.47 47.09 7.11
N LEU A 353 7.66 47.84 7.87
CA LEU A 353 7.00 47.39 9.09
C LEU A 353 5.85 46.38 8.87
N CYS A 354 5.72 45.43 9.80
CA CYS A 354 4.48 44.68 10.03
C CYS A 354 3.67 45.39 11.13
N ARG A 355 2.57 46.06 10.75
CA ARG A 355 1.74 46.89 11.66
C ARG A 355 0.63 46.06 12.30
N ARG A 356 0.82 45.63 13.55
CA ARG A 356 -0.25 45.00 14.35
C ARG A 356 -1.37 46.01 14.67
N GLN A 357 -2.61 45.54 14.67
CA GLN A 357 -3.78 46.25 15.19
C GLN A 357 -4.18 45.65 16.55
N HIS A 358 -4.64 46.50 17.47
CA HIS A 358 -5.31 46.13 18.71
C HIS A 358 -6.83 46.35 18.57
N PRO A 359 -7.63 45.58 19.30
CA PRO A 359 -8.86 46.11 19.90
C PRO A 359 -8.97 45.80 21.41
N SER A 360 -9.85 46.55 22.09
CA SER A 360 -10.28 46.46 23.51
C SER A 360 -9.17 46.54 24.59
N GLY A 361 -9.48 46.95 25.83
CA GLY A 361 -10.70 47.51 26.42
C GLY A 361 -10.40 48.06 27.82
N SER A 362 -11.19 49.00 28.36
CA SER A 362 -10.86 49.71 29.62
C SER A 362 -11.47 49.07 30.89
N GLU A 363 -10.83 49.36 32.04
CA GLU A 363 -11.40 49.44 33.40
C GLU A 363 -12.09 48.18 34.01
N ASN A 364 -11.90 47.77 35.28
CA ASN A 364 -11.47 48.46 36.50
C ASN A 364 -11.30 47.43 37.66
N ALA A 365 -10.86 47.91 38.84
CA ALA A 365 -10.91 47.27 40.17
C ALA A 365 -10.14 45.95 40.42
N GLY A 366 -9.50 45.82 41.61
CA GLY A 366 -8.91 44.53 42.03
C GLY A 366 -7.75 44.52 43.06
N LYS A 367 -7.70 45.40 44.07
CA LYS A 367 -6.64 45.30 45.11
C LYS A 367 -6.77 44.04 45.98
N ARG A 368 -5.75 43.17 45.97
CA ARG A 368 -5.21 42.44 47.14
C ARG A 368 -3.95 41.65 46.77
N GLY A 369 -3.02 41.50 47.71
CA GLY A 369 -1.81 40.69 47.53
C GLY A 369 -1.44 39.91 48.79
N ARG A 370 -0.68 38.83 48.59
CA ARG A 370 0.15 38.02 49.52
C ARG A 370 0.89 37.01 48.61
N SER A 371 2.22 36.97 48.61
CA SER A 371 3.11 36.35 49.61
C SER A 371 3.13 34.82 49.53
N ASP A 372 4.13 34.28 48.83
CA ASP A 372 4.68 32.94 49.11
C ASP A 372 5.19 32.89 50.57
N PRO A 373 5.25 31.70 51.21
CA PRO A 373 6.46 30.89 51.09
C PRO A 373 6.26 29.36 51.19
N GLY A 374 7.35 28.60 51.05
CA GLY A 374 7.59 27.41 51.89
C GLY A 374 7.67 26.06 51.18
N TRP A 375 8.88 25.56 50.98
CA TRP A 375 9.15 24.12 50.84
C TRP A 375 9.23 23.45 52.22
N ASN A 376 8.75 22.20 52.34
CA ASN A 376 9.42 21.12 53.10
C ASN A 376 8.65 19.80 53.01
N PRO A 377 9.34 18.68 52.71
CA PRO A 377 8.93 17.34 53.14
C PRO A 377 10.02 16.67 54.01
N THR A 378 9.70 16.37 55.26
CA THR A 378 10.63 15.78 56.25
C THR A 378 10.79 14.26 56.07
N SER A 379 11.89 13.70 56.59
CA SER A 379 12.35 12.32 56.37
C SER A 379 11.98 11.32 57.48
N GLY A 380 12.00 10.02 57.14
CA GLY A 380 11.94 8.87 58.05
C GLY A 380 10.57 8.17 58.11
N GLN A 381 10.44 6.86 58.34
CA GLN A 381 11.41 5.74 58.37
C GLN A 381 10.78 4.55 57.62
N VAL A 382 11.50 3.83 56.74
CA VAL A 382 12.15 2.54 57.05
C VAL A 382 11.29 1.59 57.91
N GLU A 383 10.57 0.66 57.26
CA GLU A 383 10.55 -0.72 57.72
C GLU A 383 10.48 -1.68 56.51
N HIS A 384 11.21 -2.79 56.58
CA HIS A 384 11.37 -3.72 55.46
C HIS A 384 11.35 -5.15 56.02
N GLN A 385 10.24 -5.86 55.89
CA GLN A 385 10.15 -7.28 56.26
C GLN A 385 9.72 -8.12 55.06
N SER A 386 10.58 -9.05 54.64
CA SER A 386 10.38 -9.91 53.49
C SER A 386 10.24 -11.38 53.89
N GLY A 387 9.06 -11.94 53.66
CA GLY A 387 8.87 -13.36 53.35
C GLY A 387 9.07 -14.38 54.47
N ARG A 388 7.95 -14.93 54.96
CA ARG A 388 7.85 -16.38 55.24
C ARG A 388 6.76 -17.02 54.38
N LYS A 389 6.90 -18.32 54.15
CA LYS A 389 6.16 -19.07 53.13
C LYS A 389 4.87 -19.70 53.68
N SER A 390 3.92 -19.84 52.74
CA SER A 390 3.09 -21.03 52.52
C SER A 390 1.74 -21.22 53.23
N ARG A 391 0.85 -21.84 52.44
CA ARG A 391 -0.17 -22.86 52.75
C ARG A 391 -1.59 -22.45 53.20
N PHE A 392 -2.51 -22.94 52.35
CA PHE A 392 -3.87 -23.45 52.59
C PHE A 392 -5.07 -22.49 52.60
N ARG A 393 -5.98 -22.82 51.66
CA ARG A 393 -7.35 -22.33 51.41
C ARG A 393 -7.49 -20.87 50.97
#